data_AF-A0A850PHD8-F1
#
_entry.id   AF-A0A850PHD8-F1
#
_cell.length_a   1.000
_cell.length_b   1.000
_cell.length_c   1.000
_cell.angle_alpha   90.00
_cell.angle_beta   90.00
_cell.angle_gamma   90.00
#
_symmetry.space_group_name_H-M   'P 1'
#
loop_
_entity.id
_entity.type
_entity.pdbx_description
1 polymer ?
#
loop_
_entity_poly.entity_id
_entity_poly.type
_entity_poly.pdbx_seq_one_letter_code
_entity_poly.pdbx_strand_id
1 'polypeptide(L)'
;LADGGRVPPRRATGGLPRAEDVLWIADTLGEMGLFYRLADIVFLGNSLPPATGGHNPFEPAQLGCAVAVGPETGNFNEAYARLGDDVARVQDSVSLARWVGAMLDDPDEVARRAHDSHARVSAAGDIVHLFATRLRSF
;
A
#
# COMPACT_ATOMS: atom_id res chain seq x y z
N LEU A 1 -2.81 -21.21 11.83
CA LEU A 1 -2.02 -20.26 12.64
C LEU A 1 -2.49 -20.39 14.07
N ALA A 2 -1.74 -21.12 14.88
CA ALA A 2 -2.02 -21.35 16.29
C ALA A 2 -1.38 -20.22 17.08
N ASP A 3 -2.03 -19.06 17.14
CA ASP A 3 -1.72 -18.06 18.16
C ASP A 3 -2.58 -18.38 19.38
N GLY A 4 -1.97 -18.56 20.55
CA GLY A 4 -2.57 -19.12 21.76
C GLY A 4 -3.62 -18.24 22.44
N GLY A 5 -4.56 -17.65 21.68
CA GLY A 5 -5.61 -16.78 22.19
C GLY A 5 -5.14 -15.38 22.58
N ARG A 6 -3.93 -14.96 22.23
CA ARG A 6 -3.43 -13.61 22.54
C ARG A 6 -4.19 -12.60 21.68
N VAL A 7 -4.79 -11.61 22.34
CA VAL A 7 -5.47 -10.51 21.65
C VAL A 7 -4.42 -9.59 21.04
N PRO A 8 -4.47 -9.30 19.72
CA PRO A 8 -3.52 -8.38 19.08
C PRO A 8 -3.54 -6.99 19.73
N PRO A 9 -2.38 -6.33 19.91
CA PRO A 9 -2.36 -4.93 20.32
C PRO A 9 -3.15 -4.06 19.33
N ARG A 10 -3.80 -3.02 19.84
CA ARG A 10 -4.62 -2.08 19.06
C ARG A 10 -4.12 -0.66 19.23
N ARG A 11 -4.01 0.07 18.12
CA ARG A 11 -3.57 1.47 18.11
C ARG A 11 -4.52 2.37 18.91
N ALA A 12 -5.84 2.18 18.78
CA ALA A 12 -6.84 3.00 19.47
C ALA A 12 -6.76 2.93 21.01
N THR A 13 -6.17 1.86 21.57
CA THR A 13 -5.96 1.72 23.02
C THR A 13 -4.54 2.05 23.46
N GLY A 14 -3.73 2.64 22.57
CA GLY A 14 -2.30 2.92 22.82
C GLY A 14 -1.39 1.69 22.76
N GLY A 15 -1.89 0.54 22.29
CA GLY A 15 -1.10 -0.67 22.12
C GLY A 15 -0.13 -0.55 20.96
N LEU A 16 1.16 -0.77 21.22
CA LEU A 16 2.22 -0.88 20.21
C LEU A 16 2.62 -2.35 20.01
N PRO A 17 3.06 -2.74 18.78
CA PRO A 17 3.50 -4.09 18.52
C PRO A 17 4.83 -4.37 19.21
N ARG A 18 5.00 -5.60 19.68
CA ARG A 18 6.24 -6.16 20.22
C ARG A 18 6.81 -7.16 19.22
N ALA A 19 8.07 -7.55 19.44
CA ALA A 19 8.77 -8.48 18.55
C ALA A 19 8.05 -9.84 18.41
N GLU A 20 7.32 -10.28 19.43
CA GLU A 20 6.56 -11.52 19.40
C GLU A 20 5.14 -11.40 18.81
N ASP A 21 4.65 -10.18 18.54
CA ASP A 21 3.32 -9.98 18.01
C ASP A 21 3.31 -10.20 16.49
N VAL A 22 2.48 -11.13 16.01
CA VAL A 22 2.33 -11.42 14.57
C VAL A 22 1.28 -10.55 13.87
N LEU A 23 0.50 -9.80 14.65
CA LEU A 23 -0.58 -8.94 14.18
C LEU A 23 -0.67 -7.69 15.05
N TRP A 24 -0.78 -6.54 14.41
CA TRP A 24 -1.08 -5.26 15.04
C TRP A 24 -2.25 -4.61 14.33
N ILE A 25 -3.25 -4.15 15.08
CA ILE A 25 -4.46 -3.55 14.52
C ILE A 25 -4.37 -2.04 14.63
N ALA A 26 -4.30 -1.37 13.47
CA ALA A 26 -4.38 0.08 13.33
C ALA A 26 -5.83 0.53 13.10
N ASP A 27 -6.58 0.74 14.19
CA ASP A 27 -8.02 1.04 14.20
C ASP A 27 -8.33 2.50 14.55
N THR A 28 -7.58 3.43 13.96
CA THR A 28 -7.70 4.87 14.15
C THR A 28 -7.86 5.57 12.79
N LEU A 29 -8.48 6.76 12.80
CA LEU A 29 -8.70 7.56 11.58
C LEU A 29 -7.61 8.62 11.41
N GLY A 30 -7.27 8.92 10.14
CA GLY A 30 -6.34 10.00 9.80
C GLY A 30 -4.85 9.67 9.93
N GLU A 31 -4.49 8.43 10.25
CA GLU A 31 -3.09 8.00 10.45
C GLU A 31 -2.52 7.19 9.26
N MET A 32 -3.22 7.07 8.13
CA MET A 32 -2.78 6.19 7.03
C MET A 32 -1.41 6.52 6.47
N GLY A 33 -1.10 7.81 6.28
CA GLY A 33 0.22 8.25 5.87
C GLY A 33 1.35 7.87 6.84
N LEU A 34 1.07 7.75 8.15
CA LEU A 34 2.04 7.22 9.12
C LEU A 34 2.31 5.75 8.85
N PHE A 35 1.25 4.94 8.70
CA PHE A 35 1.40 3.51 8.48
C PHE A 35 2.08 3.17 7.17
N TYR A 36 1.79 3.91 6.09
CA TYR A 36 2.50 3.75 4.83
C TYR A 36 3.99 4.09 4.95
N ARG A 37 4.37 5.13 5.71
CA ARG A 37 5.79 5.43 5.95
C ARG A 37 6.52 4.39 6.78
N LEU A 38 5.80 3.59 7.55
CA LEU A 38 6.36 2.51 8.38
C LEU A 38 6.33 1.15 7.67
N ALA A 39 5.66 1.03 6.52
CA ALA A 39 5.45 -0.23 5.82
C ALA A 39 6.24 -0.26 4.51
N ASP A 40 7.06 -1.28 4.33
CA ASP A 40 7.79 -1.51 3.08
C ASP A 40 6.87 -2.05 1.98
N ILE A 41 5.91 -2.91 2.38
CA ILE A 41 4.94 -3.53 1.48
C ILE A 41 3.51 -3.27 1.94
N VAL A 42 2.61 -3.03 0.98
CA VAL A 42 1.20 -2.74 1.23
C VAL A 42 0.32 -3.55 0.30
N PHE A 43 -0.65 -4.27 0.86
CA PHE A 43 -1.77 -4.80 0.11
C PHE A 43 -3.00 -3.91 0.30
N LEU A 44 -3.53 -3.36 -0.78
CA LEU A 44 -4.74 -2.54 -0.73
C LEU A 44 -5.97 -3.44 -0.65
N GLY A 45 -6.61 -3.45 0.51
CA GLY A 45 -7.78 -4.28 0.80
C GLY A 45 -9.03 -3.92 -0.01
N ASN A 46 -10.15 -4.60 0.30
CA ASN A 46 -11.42 -4.49 -0.44
C ASN A 46 -11.26 -4.71 -1.95
N SER A 47 -10.27 -5.53 -2.34
CA SER A 47 -9.87 -5.75 -3.72
C SER A 47 -9.85 -7.23 -4.16
N LEU A 48 -9.91 -8.18 -3.20
CA LEU A 48 -10.04 -9.60 -3.48
C LEU A 48 -11.52 -10.02 -3.48
N PRO A 49 -11.94 -11.01 -4.30
CA PRO A 49 -13.30 -11.53 -4.26
C PRO A 49 -13.70 -11.97 -2.84
N PRO A 50 -14.96 -11.77 -2.42
CA PRO A 50 -16.11 -11.24 -3.18
C PRO A 50 -16.26 -9.71 -3.10
N ALA A 51 -15.17 -8.97 -2.85
CA ALA A 51 -15.23 -7.52 -2.84
C ALA A 51 -15.70 -6.96 -4.20
N THR A 52 -16.15 -5.71 -4.20
CA THR A 52 -16.53 -4.97 -5.41
C THR A 52 -15.90 -3.58 -5.44
N GLY A 53 -14.92 -3.35 -4.57
CA GLY A 53 -14.32 -2.03 -4.33
C GLY A 53 -12.86 -1.97 -4.71
N GLY A 54 -12.12 -1.14 -3.99
CA GLY A 54 -10.70 -0.89 -4.16
C GLY A 54 -10.32 0.42 -3.46
N HIS A 55 -9.02 0.70 -3.36
CA HIS A 55 -8.51 1.92 -2.75
C HIS A 55 -7.49 2.62 -3.67
N ASN A 56 -7.24 3.90 -3.39
CA ASN A 56 -6.31 4.73 -4.14
C ASN A 56 -4.87 4.22 -3.98
N PRO A 57 -4.18 3.83 -5.07
CA PRO A 57 -2.81 3.34 -4.96
C PRO A 57 -1.76 4.44 -4.89
N PHE A 58 -2.12 5.71 -5.15
CA PHE A 58 -1.13 6.79 -5.17
C PHE A 58 -0.57 7.15 -3.80
N GLU A 59 -1.35 7.04 -2.72
CA GLU A 59 -0.86 7.37 -1.38
C GLU A 59 0.29 6.44 -0.93
N PRO A 60 0.14 5.10 -0.96
CA PRO A 60 1.27 4.21 -0.61
C PRO A 60 2.41 4.29 -1.63
N ALA A 61 2.13 4.41 -2.94
CA ALA A 61 3.18 4.55 -3.95
C ALA A 61 4.02 5.83 -3.75
N GLN A 62 3.37 6.97 -3.47
CA GLN A 62 4.06 8.23 -3.19
C GLN A 62 4.91 8.13 -1.91
N LEU A 63 4.54 7.28 -0.96
CA LEU A 63 5.25 7.08 0.30
C LEU A 63 6.29 5.95 0.26
N GLY A 64 6.55 5.39 -0.93
CA GLY A 64 7.64 4.43 -1.13
C GLY A 64 7.29 3.00 -0.70
N CYS A 65 6.02 2.62 -0.76
CA CYS A 65 5.61 1.23 -0.54
C CYS A 65 5.64 0.44 -1.85
N ALA A 66 6.06 -0.83 -1.80
CA ALA A 66 5.70 -1.79 -2.85
C ALA A 66 4.24 -2.21 -2.67
N VAL A 67 3.42 -2.01 -3.71
CA VAL A 67 1.96 -2.17 -3.61
C VAL A 67 1.47 -3.42 -4.31
N ALA A 68 0.58 -4.16 -3.67
CA ALA A 68 -0.25 -5.20 -4.29
C ALA A 68 -1.74 -4.87 -4.20
N VAL A 69 -2.51 -5.36 -5.16
CA VAL A 69 -3.97 -5.24 -5.19
C VAL A 69 -4.60 -6.50 -5.78
N GLY A 70 -5.83 -6.79 -5.35
CA GLY A 70 -6.66 -7.81 -5.95
C GLY A 70 -7.24 -7.42 -7.32
N PRO A 71 -8.09 -8.28 -7.92
CA PRO A 71 -8.74 -8.01 -9.21
C PRO A 71 -9.71 -6.83 -9.18
N GLU A 72 -10.30 -6.57 -8.01
CA GLU A 72 -11.33 -5.56 -7.82
C GLU A 72 -10.65 -4.23 -7.46
N THR A 73 -10.69 -3.28 -8.39
CA THR A 73 -10.10 -1.94 -8.20
C THR A 73 -11.13 -0.81 -8.14
N GLY A 74 -12.41 -1.14 -8.31
CA GLY A 74 -13.52 -0.21 -8.20
C GLY A 74 -13.32 1.06 -9.04
N ASN A 75 -13.50 2.22 -8.41
CA ASN A 75 -13.36 3.53 -9.07
C ASN A 75 -11.91 3.92 -9.40
N PHE A 76 -10.92 3.10 -9.04
CA PHE A 76 -9.49 3.44 -9.18
C PHE A 76 -8.83 2.80 -10.41
N ASN A 77 -9.61 2.24 -11.34
CA ASN A 77 -9.09 1.58 -12.56
C ASN A 77 -8.06 2.45 -13.31
N GLU A 78 -8.33 3.75 -13.49
CA GLU A 78 -7.39 4.67 -14.15
C GLU A 78 -6.10 4.87 -13.34
N ALA A 79 -6.21 4.96 -12.00
CA ALA A 79 -5.05 5.11 -11.13
C ALA A 79 -4.12 3.89 -11.22
N TYR A 80 -4.69 2.68 -11.22
CA TYR A 80 -3.92 1.47 -11.41
C TYR A 80 -3.40 1.30 -12.83
N ALA A 81 -4.14 1.73 -13.86
CA ALA A 81 -3.66 1.71 -15.25
C ALA A 81 -2.44 2.63 -15.42
N ARG A 82 -2.42 3.77 -14.72
CA ARG A 82 -1.25 4.66 -14.70
C ARG A 82 -0.04 4.00 -14.05
N LEU A 83 -0.22 3.29 -12.93
CA LEU A 83 0.87 2.59 -12.24
C LEU A 83 1.35 1.33 -12.98
N GLY A 84 0.48 0.70 -13.76
CA GLY A 84 0.84 -0.46 -14.58
C GLY A 84 1.44 -1.59 -13.75
N ASP A 85 2.55 -2.15 -14.23
CA ASP A 85 3.23 -3.31 -13.65
C ASP A 85 4.01 -3.00 -12.36
N ASP A 86 4.11 -1.73 -11.96
CA ASP A 86 4.73 -1.33 -10.70
C ASP A 86 3.87 -1.79 -9.50
N VAL A 87 2.56 -1.99 -9.71
CA VAL A 87 1.65 -2.57 -8.72
C VAL A 87 1.43 -4.05 -9.01
N ALA A 88 1.75 -4.89 -8.03
CA ALA A 88 1.52 -6.33 -8.14
C ALA A 88 0.03 -6.67 -8.14
N ARG A 89 -0.36 -7.60 -9.01
CA ARG A 89 -1.73 -8.14 -9.09
C ARG A 89 -1.79 -9.52 -8.46
N VAL A 90 -2.63 -9.66 -7.44
CA VAL A 90 -2.92 -10.93 -6.76
C VAL A 90 -4.37 -11.32 -7.04
N GLN A 91 -4.68 -12.60 -7.09
CA GLN A 91 -6.03 -13.09 -7.45
C GLN A 91 -6.82 -13.59 -6.23
N ASP A 92 -6.11 -14.02 -5.19
CA ASP A 92 -6.65 -14.70 -4.02
C ASP A 92 -5.65 -14.64 -2.85
N SER A 93 -6.02 -15.26 -1.73
CA SER A 93 -5.16 -15.35 -0.54
C SER A 93 -3.87 -16.13 -0.78
N VAL A 94 -3.86 -17.09 -1.71
CA VAL A 94 -2.69 -17.93 -2.01
C VAL A 94 -1.64 -17.13 -2.78
N SER A 95 -2.07 -16.41 -3.82
CA SER A 95 -1.22 -15.52 -4.60
C SER A 95 -0.76 -14.31 -3.77
N LEU A 96 -1.61 -13.79 -2.87
CA LEU A 96 -1.21 -12.79 -1.89
C LEU A 96 -0.10 -13.31 -0.96
N ALA A 97 -0.28 -14.48 -0.36
CA ALA A 97 0.73 -15.09 0.51
C ALA A 97 2.06 -15.34 -0.22
N ARG A 98 2.00 -15.78 -1.48
CA ARG A 98 3.19 -15.96 -2.33
C ARG A 98 3.90 -14.63 -2.59
N TRP A 99 3.14 -13.59 -2.93
CA TRP A 99 3.71 -12.27 -3.16
C TRP A 99 4.36 -11.71 -1.89
N VAL A 100 3.67 -11.77 -0.74
CA VAL A 100 4.22 -11.34 0.55
C VAL A 100 5.51 -12.10 0.87
N GLY A 101 5.52 -13.44 0.73
CA GLY A 101 6.72 -14.24 0.96
C GLY A 101 7.90 -13.80 0.08
N ALA A 102 7.65 -13.63 -1.22
CA ALA A 102 8.69 -13.17 -2.16
C ALA A 102 9.24 -11.78 -1.79
N MET A 103 8.39 -10.86 -1.31
CA MET A 103 8.84 -9.53 -0.88
C MET A 103 9.63 -9.57 0.44
N LEU A 104 9.25 -10.45 1.36
CA LEU A 104 9.98 -10.63 2.62
C LEU A 104 11.34 -11.29 2.42
N ASP A 105 11.47 -12.15 1.39
CA ASP A 105 12.72 -12.85 1.05
C ASP A 105 13.69 -11.97 0.24
N ASP A 106 13.19 -10.93 -0.46
CA ASP A 106 13.97 -10.08 -1.36
C ASP A 106 13.72 -8.56 -1.12
N PRO A 107 14.46 -7.95 -0.17
CA PRO A 107 14.36 -6.52 0.12
C PRO A 107 14.76 -5.62 -1.07
N ASP A 108 15.61 -6.09 -1.98
CA ASP A 108 16.05 -5.31 -3.15
C ASP A 108 14.90 -5.20 -4.16
N GLU A 109 14.13 -6.27 -4.36
CA GLU A 109 12.90 -6.24 -5.17
C GLU A 109 11.83 -5.31 -4.55
N VAL A 110 11.70 -5.28 -3.23
CA VAL A 110 10.81 -4.34 -2.54
C VAL A 110 11.25 -2.89 -2.81
N ALA A 111 12.53 -2.59 -2.61
CA ALA A 111 13.09 -1.26 -2.85
C ALA A 111 12.92 -0.82 -4.32
N ARG A 112 13.13 -1.75 -5.26
CA ARG A 112 12.95 -1.50 -6.70
C ARG A 112 11.49 -1.15 -7.02
N ARG A 113 10.52 -1.96 -6.57
CA ARG A 113 9.08 -1.70 -6.78
C ARG A 113 8.61 -0.39 -6.15
N ALA A 114 9.05 -0.13 -4.92
CA ALA A 114 8.79 1.12 -4.22
C ALA A 114 9.34 2.33 -5.00
N HIS A 115 10.57 2.24 -5.50
CA HIS A 115 11.18 3.29 -6.31
C HIS A 115 10.43 3.53 -7.62
N ASP A 116 10.14 2.47 -8.37
CA ASP A 116 9.48 2.57 -9.69
C ASP A 116 8.10 3.22 -9.56
N SER A 117 7.29 2.75 -8.61
CA SER A 117 5.95 3.32 -8.35
C SER A 117 6.01 4.76 -7.85
N HIS A 118 6.93 5.09 -6.93
CA HIS A 118 7.14 6.45 -6.44
C HIS A 118 7.55 7.42 -7.56
N ALA A 119 8.51 7.01 -8.39
CA ALA A 119 8.99 7.80 -9.52
C ALA A 119 7.86 8.10 -10.50
N ARG A 120 6.99 7.11 -10.76
CA ARG A 120 5.85 7.29 -11.66
C ARG A 120 4.79 8.25 -11.12
N VAL A 121 4.45 8.16 -9.84
CA VAL A 121 3.49 9.11 -9.23
C VAL A 121 4.08 10.51 -9.21
N SER A 122 5.36 10.66 -8.88
CA SER A 122 6.03 11.96 -8.79
C SER A 122 6.11 12.65 -10.16
N ALA A 123 6.47 11.92 -11.22
CA ALA A 123 6.49 12.45 -12.58
C ALA A 123 5.09 12.93 -13.06
N ALA A 124 4.01 12.30 -12.58
CA ALA A 124 2.64 12.73 -12.87
C ALA A 124 2.20 13.95 -12.03
N GLY A 125 2.68 14.05 -10.78
CA GLY A 125 2.42 15.18 -9.88
C GLY A 125 3.09 16.49 -10.30
N ASP A 126 4.24 16.41 -10.97
CA ASP A 126 4.99 17.57 -11.46
C ASP A 126 4.19 18.44 -12.43
N ILE A 127 3.22 17.88 -13.17
CA ILE A 127 2.36 18.65 -14.06
C ILE A 127 1.42 19.58 -13.27
N VAL A 128 0.83 19.09 -12.17
CA VAL A 128 -0.07 19.90 -11.32
C VAL A 128 0.71 20.98 -10.56
N HIS A 129 1.92 20.66 -10.09
CA HIS A 129 2.80 21.63 -9.45
C HIS A 129 3.32 22.70 -10.43
N LEU A 130 3.64 22.31 -11.67
CA LEU A 130 4.08 23.22 -12.73
C LEU A 130 2.99 24.24 -13.11
N PHE A 131 1.70 23.84 -13.12
CA PHE A 131 0.59 24.76 -13.32
C PHE A 131 0.35 25.69 -12.12
N ALA A 132 0.43 25.16 -10.89
CA ALA A 132 0.28 25.96 -9.68
C ALA A 132 1.40 27.02 -9.52
N THR A 133 2.63 26.70 -9.92
CA THR A 133 3.78 27.62 -9.87
C THR A 133 3.72 28.68 -10.97
N ARG A 134 3.22 28.34 -12.17
CA ARG A 134 2.99 29.34 -13.24
C ARG A 134 1.87 30.33 -12.91
N LEU A 135 0.81 29.90 -12.23
CA LEU A 135 -0.31 30.78 -11.84
C LEU A 135 0.05 31.76 -10.71
N ARG A 136 1.11 31.49 -9.93
CA ARG A 136 1.62 32.42 -8.90
C ARG A 136 2.64 33.43 -9.43
N SER A 137 2.99 33.34 -10.71
CA SER A 137 4.01 34.18 -11.37
C SER A 137 3.40 35.21 -12.32
N PHE A 138 2.10 35.49 -12.19
CA PHE A 138 1.37 36.58 -12.83
C PHE A 138 0.71 37.47 -11.79
#